data_AF-A0A7D7ZYT5-F1
#
_entry.id   AF-A0A7D7ZYT5-F1
#
_cell.length_a   1.000
_cell.length_b   1.000
_cell.length_c   1.000
_cell.angle_alpha   90.00
_cell.angle_beta   90.00
_cell.angle_gamma   90.00
#
_symmetry.space_group_name_H-M   'P 1'
#
loop_
_entity.id
_entity.type
_entity.pdbx_description
1 polymer ?
#
loop_
_entity_poly.entity_id
_entity_poly.type
_entity_poly.pdbx_seq_one_letter_code
_entity_poly.pdbx_strand_id
1 'polypeptide(L)'
;MGFVIQSGFIYLPVFFMLAPSFVVQFARMMIMNLCDYESDLIVNKRTLVVGLGPKRTILIYGFSHIFSYSFLIIIYLLGYISLEIVLTTLCTLPISIWQYKRIKKGGYKGKIANSIVFWASTHSVLMILAVYLGIILEMWFSNYFRIGRNPNLFVFCAILPFIYLIVMLKQIIIPSTHR
;
A
#
# COMPACT_ATOMS: atom_id res chain seq x y z
N MET A 1 -13.75 14.26 -10.42
CA MET A 1 -13.35 13.82 -9.07
C MET A 1 -13.31 14.99 -8.08
N GLY A 2 -12.41 15.99 -8.22
CA GLY A 2 -12.35 17.13 -7.29
C GLY A 2 -13.66 17.90 -7.11
N PHE A 3 -14.38 18.16 -8.21
CA PHE A 3 -15.67 18.88 -8.20
C PHE A 3 -16.82 18.14 -7.49
N VAL A 4 -16.76 16.80 -7.40
CA VAL A 4 -17.82 15.96 -6.80
C VAL A 4 -17.56 15.67 -5.33
N ILE A 5 -16.29 15.66 -4.90
CA ILE A 5 -15.93 15.57 -3.48
C ILE A 5 -16.28 16.88 -2.76
N GLN A 6 -16.20 18.02 -3.46
CA GLN A 6 -16.57 19.33 -2.94
C GLN A 6 -18.08 19.54 -2.77
N SER A 7 -18.92 18.68 -3.38
CA SER A 7 -20.39 18.77 -3.26
C SER A 7 -20.97 18.01 -2.06
N GLY A 8 -20.12 17.48 -1.17
CA GLY A 8 -20.55 16.86 0.09
C GLY A 8 -20.99 15.38 -0.02
N PHE A 9 -20.86 14.76 -1.20
CA PHE A 9 -21.19 13.35 -1.40
C PHE A 9 -19.96 12.45 -1.28
N ILE A 10 -20.04 11.45 -0.40
CA ILE A 10 -19.03 10.39 -0.31
C ILE A 10 -19.27 9.41 -1.46
N TYR A 11 -18.32 9.32 -2.39
CA TYR A 11 -18.39 8.35 -3.47
C TYR A 11 -17.95 6.97 -2.93
N LEU A 12 -18.92 6.10 -2.63
CA LEU A 12 -18.67 4.74 -2.11
C LEU A 12 -17.57 3.98 -2.86
N PRO A 13 -17.50 4.00 -4.21
CA PRO A 13 -16.43 3.34 -4.94
C PRO A 13 -15.01 3.81 -4.58
N VAL A 14 -14.82 5.12 -4.36
CA VAL A 14 -13.50 5.66 -3.95
C VAL A 14 -13.13 5.15 -2.55
N PHE A 15 -14.11 5.09 -1.65
CA PHE A 15 -13.89 4.52 -0.33
C PHE A 15 -13.47 3.05 -0.41
N PHE A 16 -14.15 2.24 -1.22
CA PHE A 16 -13.82 0.83 -1.38
C PHE A 16 -12.45 0.60 -2.05
N MET A 17 -12.05 1.45 -3.00
CA MET A 17 -10.72 1.40 -3.62
C MET A 17 -9.60 1.71 -2.63
N LEU A 18 -9.83 2.62 -1.67
CA LEU A 18 -8.82 3.05 -0.70
C LEU A 18 -8.79 2.21 0.58
N ALA A 19 -9.88 1.51 0.90
CA ALA A 19 -9.99 0.70 2.12
C ALA A 19 -8.87 -0.37 2.26
N PRO A 20 -8.48 -1.14 1.21
CA PRO A 20 -7.32 -2.04 1.29
C PRO A 20 -6.03 -1.32 1.66
N SER A 21 -5.75 -0.17 1.02
CA SER A 21 -4.56 0.62 1.28
C SER A 21 -4.52 1.15 2.71
N PHE A 22 -5.67 1.52 3.27
CA PHE A 22 -5.78 1.92 4.67
C PHE A 22 -5.41 0.77 5.63
N VAL A 23 -5.93 -0.44 5.39
CA VAL A 23 -5.60 -1.62 6.19
C VAL A 23 -4.10 -1.95 6.12
N VAL A 24 -3.51 -1.89 4.93
CA VAL A 24 -2.06 -2.07 4.75
C VAL A 24 -1.26 -0.96 5.45
N GLN A 25 -1.71 0.28 5.41
CA GLN A 25 -1.06 1.39 6.11
C GLN A 25 -1.10 1.21 7.64
N PHE A 26 -2.22 0.74 8.18
CA PHE A 26 -2.31 0.38 9.59
C PHE A 26 -1.34 -0.74 9.96
N ALA A 27 -1.29 -1.79 9.15
CA ALA A 27 -0.37 -2.91 9.33
C ALA A 27 1.10 -2.45 9.26
N ARG A 28 1.43 -1.53 8.34
CA ARG A 28 2.76 -0.90 8.25
C ARG A 28 3.14 -0.19 9.55
N MET A 29 2.24 0.59 10.14
CA MET A 29 2.51 1.26 11.43
C MET A 29 2.77 0.27 12.56
N MET A 30 2.07 -0.88 12.56
CA MET A 30 2.37 -1.95 13.52
C MET A 30 3.77 -2.54 13.32
N ILE A 31 4.25 -2.68 12.08
CA ILE A 31 5.61 -3.19 11.83
C ILE A 31 6.68 -2.19 12.26
N MET A 32 6.44 -0.89 12.12
CA MET A 32 7.34 0.13 12.66
C MET A 32 7.48 -0.03 14.17
N ASN A 33 6.36 -0.07 14.90
CA ASN A 33 6.36 -0.27 16.35
C ASN A 33 6.91 -1.65 16.76
N LEU A 34 6.84 -2.65 15.88
CA LEU A 34 7.43 -3.98 16.13
C LEU A 34 8.95 -3.96 16.10
N CYS A 35 9.54 -3.18 15.19
CA CYS A 35 11.00 -2.99 15.14
C CYS A 35 11.52 -2.26 16.39
N ASP A 36 10.70 -1.37 16.95
CA ASP A 36 11.00 -0.62 18.18
C ASP A 36 10.51 -1.32 19.45
N TYR A 37 10.09 -2.59 19.38
CA TYR A 37 9.45 -3.27 20.51
C TYR A 37 10.31 -3.29 21.79
N GLU A 38 11.60 -3.60 21.68
CA GLU A 38 12.49 -3.74 22.84
C GLU A 38 12.77 -2.39 23.49
N SER A 39 13.01 -1.34 22.69
CA SER A 39 13.20 0.03 23.19
C SER A 39 11.92 0.59 23.80
N ASP A 40 10.77 0.40 23.14
CA ASP A 40 9.47 0.84 23.64
C ASP A 40 9.09 0.16 24.96
N LEU A 41 9.45 -1.11 25.14
CA LEU A 41 9.23 -1.85 26.39
C LEU A 41 10.11 -1.31 27.54
N ILE A 42 11.38 -0.98 27.28
CA ILE A 42 12.29 -0.39 28.29
C ILE A 42 11.76 0.96 28.80
N VAL A 43 11.22 1.79 27.91
CA VAL A 43 10.69 3.11 28.27
C VAL A 43 9.21 3.08 28.69
N ASN A 44 8.61 1.90 28.87
CA ASN A 44 7.21 1.72 29.24
C ASN A 44 6.19 2.41 28.32
N LYS A 45 6.49 2.51 27.01
CA LYS A 45 5.51 3.02 26.04
C LYS A 45 4.36 2.03 25.87
N ARG A 46 3.14 2.56 25.94
CA ARG A 46 1.91 1.78 25.72
C ARG A 46 1.53 1.78 24.25
N THR A 47 2.24 1.01 23.43
CA THR A 47 1.83 0.77 22.03
C THR A 47 1.02 -0.52 21.92
N LEU A 48 0.19 -0.61 20.86
CA LEU A 48 -0.57 -1.83 20.57
C LEU A 48 0.36 -3.05 20.45
N VAL A 49 1.54 -2.87 19.88
CA VAL A 49 2.53 -3.94 19.68
C VAL A 49 3.15 -4.40 21.00
N VAL A 50 3.42 -3.48 21.93
CA VAL A 50 3.86 -3.84 23.29
C VAL A 50 2.78 -4.68 24.01
N GLY A 51 1.51 -4.28 23.92
CA GLY A 51 0.41 -5.03 24.55
C GLY A 51 0.12 -6.40 23.91
N LEU A 52 0.29 -6.54 22.59
CA LEU A 52 0.04 -7.79 21.88
C LEU A 52 1.25 -8.73 21.87
N GLY A 53 2.45 -8.17 21.92
CA GLY A 53 3.71 -8.85 21.70
C GLY A 53 4.01 -9.17 20.22
N PRO A 54 5.25 -9.62 19.92
CA PRO A 54 5.73 -9.81 18.55
C PRO A 54 4.94 -10.85 17.75
N LYS A 55 4.67 -12.03 18.34
CA LYS A 55 4.03 -13.15 17.61
C LYS A 55 2.64 -12.79 17.09
N ARG A 56 1.81 -12.16 17.92
CA ARG A 56 0.45 -11.74 17.55
C ARG A 56 0.48 -10.60 16.53
N THR A 57 1.40 -9.66 16.70
CA THR A 57 1.62 -8.55 15.74
C THR A 57 1.95 -9.06 14.34
N ILE A 58 2.83 -10.06 14.23
CA ILE A 58 3.19 -10.67 12.94
C ILE A 58 1.99 -11.39 12.32
N LEU A 59 1.19 -12.09 13.12
CA LEU A 59 -0.04 -12.74 12.63
C LEU A 59 -1.04 -11.71 12.10
N ILE A 60 -1.31 -10.65 12.87
CA ILE A 60 -2.22 -9.57 12.46
C ILE A 60 -1.73 -8.92 11.18
N TYR A 61 -0.42 -8.66 11.05
CA TYR A 61 0.14 -8.16 9.80
C TYR A 61 -0.19 -9.10 8.62
N GLY A 62 0.08 -10.40 8.75
CA GLY A 62 -0.27 -11.38 7.71
C GLY A 62 -1.77 -11.38 7.35
N PHE A 63 -2.64 -11.41 8.36
CA PHE A 63 -4.09 -11.37 8.17
C PHE A 63 -4.58 -10.08 7.54
N SER A 64 -4.04 -8.92 7.94
CA SER A 64 -4.39 -7.63 7.35
C SER A 64 -4.12 -7.59 5.85
N HIS A 65 -3.01 -8.19 5.39
CA HIS A 65 -2.72 -8.26 3.96
C HIS A 65 -3.65 -9.23 3.24
N ILE A 66 -3.90 -10.43 3.77
CA ILE A 66 -4.87 -11.38 3.20
C ILE A 66 -6.25 -10.72 3.08
N PHE A 67 -6.72 -10.10 4.16
CA PHE A 67 -7.98 -9.37 4.19
C PHE A 67 -8.01 -8.26 3.14
N SER A 68 -6.95 -7.46 3.02
CA SER A 68 -6.89 -6.36 2.04
C SER A 68 -7.05 -6.85 0.60
N TYR A 69 -6.33 -7.90 0.20
CA TYR A 69 -6.44 -8.46 -1.15
C TYR A 69 -7.74 -9.22 -1.38
N SER A 70 -8.24 -9.96 -0.39
CA SER A 70 -9.54 -10.63 -0.48
C SER A 70 -10.68 -9.62 -0.57
N PHE A 71 -10.64 -8.55 0.21
CA PHE A 71 -11.62 -7.46 0.17
C PHE A 71 -11.66 -6.83 -1.22
N LEU A 72 -10.50 -6.56 -1.83
CA LEU A 72 -10.41 -6.04 -3.19
C LEU A 72 -11.13 -6.96 -4.20
N ILE A 73 -10.91 -8.27 -4.13
CA ILE A 73 -11.57 -9.25 -5.01
C ILE A 73 -13.09 -9.26 -4.78
N ILE A 74 -13.54 -9.22 -3.52
CA ILE A 74 -14.97 -9.20 -3.18
C ILE A 74 -15.65 -7.96 -3.75
N ILE A 75 -15.04 -6.77 -3.58
CA ILE A 75 -15.57 -5.50 -4.10
C ILE A 75 -15.67 -5.51 -5.63
N TYR A 76 -14.72 -6.15 -6.31
CA TYR A 76 -14.80 -6.37 -7.76
C TYR A 76 -15.96 -7.29 -8.15
N LEU A 77 -16.15 -8.42 -7.46
CA LEU A 77 -17.25 -9.34 -7.73
C LEU A 77 -18.62 -8.70 -7.48
N LEU A 78 -18.70 -7.71 -6.58
CA LEU A 78 -19.89 -6.90 -6.34
C LEU A 78 -20.09 -5.76 -7.37
N GLY A 79 -19.17 -5.58 -8.31
CA GLY A 79 -19.27 -4.60 -9.40
C GLY A 79 -18.92 -3.16 -9.01
N TYR A 80 -18.28 -2.94 -7.86
CA TYR A 80 -17.94 -1.59 -7.40
C TYR A 80 -16.64 -1.03 -8.00
N ILE A 81 -15.75 -1.90 -8.46
CA ILE A 81 -14.46 -1.53 -9.06
C ILE A 81 -14.22 -2.34 -10.33
N SER A 82 -13.39 -1.80 -11.23
CA SER A 82 -13.06 -2.46 -12.49
C SER A 82 -11.97 -3.53 -12.32
N LEU A 83 -11.84 -4.41 -13.32
CA LEU A 83 -10.84 -5.47 -13.34
C LEU A 83 -9.41 -4.91 -13.38
N GLU A 84 -9.20 -3.79 -14.07
CA GLU A 84 -7.90 -3.13 -14.19
C GLU A 84 -7.33 -2.74 -12.83
N ILE A 85 -8.17 -2.18 -11.95
CA ILE A 85 -7.79 -1.81 -10.57
C ILE A 85 -7.37 -3.04 -9.77
N VAL A 86 -8.09 -4.15 -9.93
CA VAL A 86 -7.75 -5.40 -9.25
C VAL A 86 -6.40 -5.93 -9.73
N LEU A 87 -6.21 -6.01 -11.04
CA LEU A 87 -5.00 -6.58 -11.64
C LEU A 87 -3.75 -5.76 -11.26
N THR A 88 -3.80 -4.43 -11.41
CA THR A 88 -2.66 -3.59 -11.06
C THR A 88 -2.32 -3.70 -9.57
N THR A 89 -3.32 -3.71 -8.70
CA THR A 89 -3.10 -3.84 -7.25
C THR A 89 -2.55 -5.21 -6.88
N LEU A 90 -3.03 -6.29 -7.50
CA LEU A 90 -2.51 -7.65 -7.32
C LEU A 90 -1.05 -7.80 -7.74
N CYS A 91 -0.54 -6.98 -8.67
CA CYS A 91 0.89 -6.96 -9.00
C CYS A 91 1.79 -6.62 -7.79
N THR A 92 1.24 -6.01 -6.73
CA THR A 92 1.98 -5.70 -5.49
C THR A 92 2.00 -6.87 -4.49
N LEU A 93 1.22 -7.94 -4.72
CA LEU A 93 1.12 -9.11 -3.85
C LEU A 93 2.45 -9.83 -3.60
N PRO A 94 3.34 -10.04 -4.60
CA PRO A 94 4.62 -10.70 -4.35
C PRO A 94 5.48 -10.00 -3.29
N ILE A 95 5.44 -8.66 -3.25
CA ILE A 95 6.16 -7.86 -2.25
C ILE A 95 5.59 -8.12 -0.86
N SER A 96 4.26 -8.14 -0.73
CA SER A 96 3.59 -8.45 0.55
C SER A 96 3.97 -9.84 1.08
N ILE A 97 3.95 -10.87 0.22
CA ILE A 97 4.32 -12.24 0.60
C ILE A 97 5.79 -12.31 1.01
N TRP A 98 6.68 -11.71 0.22
CA TRP A 98 8.11 -11.67 0.51
C TRP A 98 8.39 -10.97 1.85
N GLN A 99 7.75 -9.83 2.09
CA GLN A 99 7.89 -9.05 3.31
C GLN A 99 7.41 -9.82 4.54
N TYR A 100 6.23 -10.45 4.46
CA TYR A 100 5.71 -11.30 5.53
C TYR A 100 6.68 -12.44 5.88
N LYS A 101 7.25 -13.12 4.87
CA LYS A 101 8.25 -14.18 5.08
C LYS A 101 9.50 -13.65 5.81
N ARG A 102 9.99 -12.45 5.47
CA ARG A 102 11.14 -11.85 6.15
C ARG A 102 10.85 -11.51 7.61
N ILE A 103 9.68 -10.94 7.87
CA ILE A 103 9.23 -10.60 9.24
C ILE A 103 9.08 -11.88 10.08
N LYS A 104 8.42 -12.92 9.53
CA LYS A 104 8.22 -14.20 10.21
C LYS A 104 9.54 -14.89 10.58
N LYS A 105 10.58 -14.71 9.77
CA LYS A 105 11.95 -15.21 10.05
C LYS A 105 12.73 -14.38 11.08
N GLY A 106 12.11 -13.37 11.69
CA GLY A 106 12.76 -12.53 12.71
C GLY A 106 13.45 -11.28 12.16
N GLY A 107 13.23 -10.92 10.89
CA GLY A 107 13.86 -9.75 10.26
C GLY A 107 13.51 -8.40 10.89
N TYR A 108 12.54 -8.37 11.82
CA TYR A 108 12.18 -7.18 12.60
C TYR A 108 13.21 -6.83 13.68
N LYS A 109 14.21 -7.68 13.94
CA LYS A 109 15.30 -7.43 14.89
C LYS A 109 16.63 -7.13 14.19
N GLY A 110 17.49 -6.36 14.86
CA GLY A 110 18.86 -6.10 14.45
C GLY A 110 18.99 -5.25 13.18
N LYS A 111 20.11 -5.39 12.47
CA LYS A 111 20.50 -4.51 11.33
C LYS A 111 19.50 -4.50 10.17
N ILE A 112 18.67 -5.54 10.05
CA ILE A 112 17.72 -5.72 8.93
C ILE A 112 16.38 -5.03 9.22
N ALA A 113 16.10 -4.62 10.46
CA ALA A 113 14.85 -3.98 10.87
C ALA A 113 14.51 -2.72 10.04
N ASN A 114 15.51 -1.88 9.76
CA ASN A 114 15.34 -0.70 8.91
C ASN A 114 14.89 -1.07 7.48
N SER A 115 15.43 -2.16 6.92
CA SER A 115 15.02 -2.68 5.62
C SER A 115 13.56 -3.17 5.66
N ILE A 116 13.14 -3.80 6.75
CA ILE A 116 11.74 -4.22 6.94
C ILE A 116 10.81 -3.00 6.92
N VAL A 117 11.11 -1.97 7.71
CA VAL A 117 10.29 -0.75 7.76
C VAL A 117 10.25 -0.03 6.41
N PHE A 118 11.39 0.06 5.73
CA PHE A 118 11.48 0.64 4.38
C PHE A 118 10.54 -0.09 3.42
N TRP A 119 10.66 -1.42 3.29
CA TRP A 119 9.85 -2.18 2.35
C TRP A 119 8.36 -2.23 2.71
N ALA A 120 8.00 -2.19 3.99
CA ALA A 120 6.61 -2.03 4.41
C ALA A 120 6.03 -0.68 3.96
N SER A 121 6.83 0.39 4.04
CA SER A 121 6.45 1.73 3.59
C SER A 121 6.36 1.82 2.07
N THR A 122 7.34 1.25 1.37
CA THR A 122 7.34 1.14 -0.08
C THR A 122 6.12 0.37 -0.57
N HIS A 123 5.78 -0.76 0.04
CA HIS A 123 4.62 -1.56 -0.36
C HIS A 123 3.32 -0.76 -0.23
N SER A 124 3.12 0.00 0.85
CA SER A 124 1.90 0.79 1.02
C SER A 124 1.78 1.90 -0.04
N VAL A 125 2.87 2.57 -0.40
CA VAL A 125 2.88 3.55 -1.50
C VAL A 125 2.64 2.90 -2.85
N LEU A 126 3.31 1.77 -3.14
CA LEU A 126 3.11 1.01 -4.38
C LEU A 126 1.66 0.57 -4.55
N MET A 127 0.98 0.19 -3.46
CA MET A 127 -0.44 -0.19 -3.51
C MET A 127 -1.31 0.99 -3.95
N ILE A 128 -1.08 2.19 -3.42
CA ILE A 128 -1.80 3.42 -3.83
C ILE A 128 -1.52 3.75 -5.30
N LEU A 129 -0.25 3.68 -5.72
CA LEU A 129 0.12 3.92 -7.12
C LEU A 129 -0.47 2.90 -8.07
N ALA A 130 -0.57 1.64 -7.65
CA ALA A 130 -1.20 0.57 -8.43
C ALA A 130 -2.70 0.81 -8.62
N VAL A 131 -3.42 1.20 -7.55
CA VAL A 131 -4.83 1.61 -7.65
C VAL A 131 -4.98 2.78 -8.62
N TYR A 132 -4.11 3.78 -8.51
CA TYR A 132 -4.12 4.95 -9.38
C TYR A 132 -3.89 4.58 -10.85
N LEU A 133 -2.92 3.70 -11.13
CA LEU A 133 -2.68 3.17 -12.48
C LEU A 133 -3.89 2.37 -12.99
N GLY A 134 -4.56 1.61 -12.12
CA GLY A 134 -5.77 0.89 -12.44
C GLY A 134 -6.89 1.80 -12.90
N ILE A 135 -7.11 2.93 -12.21
CA ILE A 135 -8.11 3.95 -12.59
C ILE A 135 -7.76 4.54 -13.97
N ILE A 136 -6.48 4.83 -14.21
CA ILE A 136 -6.00 5.35 -15.51
C ILE A 136 -6.30 4.34 -16.64
N LEU A 137 -6.03 3.05 -16.41
CA LEU A 137 -6.30 1.99 -17.39
C LEU A 137 -7.80 1.78 -17.60
N GLU A 138 -8.60 1.77 -16.54
CA GLU A 138 -10.06 1.72 -16.62
C GLU A 138 -10.58 2.86 -17.51
N MET A 139 -10.13 4.10 -17.26
CA MET A 139 -10.52 5.27 -18.06
C MET A 139 -10.13 5.14 -19.53
N TRP A 140 -8.97 4.54 -19.80
CA TRP A 140 -8.48 4.29 -21.15
C TRP A 140 -9.34 3.28 -21.92
N PHE A 141 -9.64 2.13 -21.31
CA PHE A 141 -10.40 1.06 -21.95
C PHE A 141 -11.90 1.35 -22.04
N SER A 142 -12.45 2.07 -21.06
CA SER A 142 -13.90 2.31 -20.96
C SER A 142 -14.44 3.36 -21.94
N ASN A 143 -13.63 3.87 -22.88
CA ASN A 143 -13.98 4.94 -23.83
C ASN A 143 -14.53 6.24 -23.18
N TYR A 144 -14.53 6.38 -21.85
CA TYR A 144 -14.83 7.65 -21.16
C TYR A 144 -13.94 8.80 -21.66
N PHE A 145 -12.75 8.47 -22.17
CA PHE A 145 -11.80 9.40 -22.77
C PHE A 145 -12.21 9.93 -24.16
N ARG A 146 -13.21 9.34 -24.84
CA ARG A 146 -13.67 9.82 -26.16
C ARG A 146 -14.57 11.05 -26.11
N ILE A 147 -15.09 11.44 -24.94
CA ILE A 147 -15.97 12.61 -24.79
C ILE A 147 -15.15 13.82 -24.28
N GLY A 148 -14.33 14.40 -25.17
CA GLY A 148 -14.08 15.85 -25.19
C GLY A 148 -13.12 16.50 -24.19
N ARG A 149 -12.14 15.82 -23.56
CA ARG A 149 -11.16 16.51 -22.68
C ARG A 149 -9.69 16.13 -22.86
N ASN A 150 -8.89 17.21 -22.90
CA ASN A 150 -7.45 17.39 -23.02
C ASN A 150 -6.55 16.19 -22.63
N PRO A 151 -5.84 15.54 -23.59
CA PRO A 151 -4.93 14.42 -23.32
C PRO A 151 -3.77 14.79 -22.37
N ASN A 152 -3.46 16.08 -22.24
CA ASN A 152 -2.41 16.60 -21.36
C ASN A 152 -2.66 16.30 -19.87
N LEU A 153 -3.93 16.21 -19.43
CA LEU A 153 -4.27 15.91 -18.03
C LEU A 153 -3.94 14.45 -17.67
N PHE A 154 -4.12 13.52 -18.61
CA PHE A 154 -3.75 12.12 -18.46
C PHE A 154 -2.24 11.95 -18.34
N VAL A 155 -1.49 12.62 -19.22
CA VAL A 155 -0.01 12.61 -19.18
C VAL A 155 0.48 13.17 -17.85
N PHE A 156 -0.10 14.28 -17.37
CA PHE A 156 0.28 14.88 -16.08
C PHE A 156 0.03 13.94 -14.90
N CYS A 157 -1.11 13.26 -14.89
CA CYS A 157 -1.46 12.25 -13.90
C CYS A 157 -0.48 11.05 -13.91
N ALA A 158 -0.13 10.55 -15.10
CA ALA A 158 0.77 9.40 -15.25
C ALA A 158 2.24 9.68 -14.88
N ILE A 159 2.68 10.95 -14.88
CA ILE A 159 4.05 11.34 -14.54
C ILE A 159 4.40 11.05 -13.08
N LEU A 160 3.47 11.28 -12.14
CA LEU A 160 3.74 11.16 -10.70
C LEU A 160 4.14 9.72 -10.27
N PRO A 161 3.40 8.65 -10.66
CA PRO A 161 3.84 7.28 -10.43
C PRO A 161 5.22 6.98 -11.03
N PHE A 162 5.50 7.52 -12.22
CA PHE A 162 6.76 7.30 -12.92
C PHE A 162 7.96 7.93 -12.20
N ILE A 163 7.79 9.18 -11.72
CA ILE A 163 8.80 9.85 -10.90
C ILE A 163 9.07 9.05 -9.63
N TYR A 164 8.03 8.57 -8.95
CA TYR A 164 8.21 7.76 -7.74
C TYR A 164 8.96 6.46 -8.03
N LEU A 165 8.63 5.75 -9.12
CA LEU A 165 9.35 4.54 -9.53
C LEU A 165 10.84 4.82 -9.83
N ILE A 166 11.17 5.93 -10.47
CA ILE A 166 12.56 6.33 -10.72
C ILE A 166 13.31 6.57 -9.41
N VAL A 167 12.71 7.28 -8.45
CA VAL A 167 13.30 7.52 -7.13
C VAL A 167 13.51 6.19 -6.38
N MET A 168 12.51 5.31 -6.41
CA MET A 168 12.57 3.97 -5.82
C MET A 168 13.68 3.12 -6.44
N LEU A 169 13.80 3.10 -7.76
CA LEU A 169 14.85 2.35 -8.47
C LEU A 169 16.24 2.85 -8.10
N LYS A 170 16.43 4.17 -7.97
CA LYS A 170 17.70 4.73 -7.47
C LYS A 170 18.03 4.26 -6.05
N GLN A 171 17.04 4.17 -5.15
CA GLN A 171 17.25 3.68 -3.79
C GLN A 171 17.57 2.17 -3.73
N ILE A 172 17.08 1.38 -4.70
CA ILE A 172 17.42 -0.04 -4.82
C ILE A 172 18.83 -0.23 -5.39
N ILE A 173 19.21 0.56 -6.41
CA ILE A 173 20.48 0.43 -7.15
C ILE A 173 21.66 1.02 -6.37
N ILE A 174 21.42 2.08 -5.60
CA ILE A 174 22.43 2.69 -4.73
C ILE A 174 22.12 2.21 -3.30
N PRO A 175 22.56 1.01 -2.90
CA PRO A 175 22.46 0.62 -1.50
C PRO A 175 23.27 1.67 -0.73
N SER A 176 22.62 2.39 0.18
CA SER A 176 23.28 3.36 1.05
C SER A 176 24.40 2.64 1.82
N THR A 177 25.63 2.78 1.34
CA THR A 177 26.85 2.21 1.93
C THR A 177 27.23 2.86 3.26
N HIS A 178 26.40 3.76 3.78
CA HIS A 178 26.56 4.38 5.09
C HIS A 178 25.21 4.52 5.78
N ARG A 179 24.91 3.61 6.72
CA ARG A 179 24.11 3.83 7.94
C ARG A 179 24.15 2.59 8.83
#